data_AF-A0A6C0IIQ4-F1
#
_entry.id   AF-A0A6C0IIQ4-F1
#
_cell.length_a   1.000
_cell.length_b   1.000
_cell.length_c   1.000
_cell.angle_alpha   90.00
_cell.angle_beta   90.00
_cell.angle_gamma   90.00
#
_symmetry.space_group_name_H-M   'P 1'
#
loop_
_entity.id
_entity.type
_entity.pdbx_description
1 polymer ?
#
loop_
_entity_poly.entity_id
_entity_poly.type
_entity_poly.pdbx_seq_one_letter_code
_entity_poly.pdbx_strand_id
1 'polypeptide(L)'
;MELSFIFYLFAAFIIIPGTYFVLSNQKKFVAAIIACIGLIVLFVLFGIQLYTVQGDYVTSPATMTWPPSINMCPDFLSLYKVSEKYYCVDTAGVSKISGELEKFNPTNAAGITTTPQSKQLFNIFADETNDETRRNNIKNECIRTGVTWEGVYDGINGYTNTIPKPS
;
A
#
# COMPACT_ATOMS: atom_id res chain seq x y z
N MET A 1 7.04 4.96 -23.44
CA MET A 1 5.97 4.26 -24.17
C MET A 1 6.42 2.87 -24.54
N GLU A 2 5.90 1.89 -23.82
CA GLU A 2 6.26 0.49 -24.05
C GLU A 2 5.54 -0.12 -25.26
N LEU A 3 6.17 -1.13 -25.86
CA LEU A 3 5.60 -1.88 -26.98
C LEU A 3 4.24 -2.51 -26.62
N SER A 4 4.07 -2.92 -25.35
CA SER A 4 2.83 -3.48 -24.82
C SER A 4 1.65 -2.49 -24.90
N PHE A 5 1.90 -1.20 -24.64
CA PHE A 5 0.89 -0.14 -24.74
C PHE A 5 0.44 0.09 -26.19
N ILE A 6 1.37 0.02 -27.16
CA ILE A 6 1.04 0.15 -28.58
C ILE A 6 0.11 -0.98 -29.03
N PHE A 7 0.40 -2.23 -28.64
CA PHE A 7 -0.49 -3.36 -28.93
C PHE A 7 -1.85 -3.23 -28.26
N TYR A 8 -1.90 -2.69 -27.04
CA TYR A 8 -3.14 -2.42 -26.33
C TYR A 8 -4.04 -1.43 -27.09
N LEU A 9 -3.48 -0.30 -27.55
CA LEU A 9 -4.22 0.68 -28.36
C LEU A 9 -4.68 0.09 -29.69
N PHE A 10 -3.84 -0.72 -30.33
CA PHE A 10 -4.18 -1.39 -31.59
C PHE A 10 -5.34 -2.37 -31.40
N ALA A 11 -5.35 -3.13 -30.30
CA ALA A 11 -6.46 -4.02 -29.96
C ALA A 11 -7.78 -3.24 -29.76
N ALA A 12 -7.75 -2.11 -29.05
CA ALA A 12 -8.92 -1.25 -28.89
C ALA A 12 -9.45 -0.73 -30.23
N PHE A 13 -8.54 -0.31 -31.13
CA PHE A 13 -8.87 0.19 -32.45
C PHE A 13 -9.45 -0.88 -33.39
N ILE A 14 -9.16 -2.16 -33.18
CA ILE A 14 -9.76 -3.25 -33.94
C ILE A 14 -11.08 -3.71 -33.31
N ILE A 15 -11.10 -3.93 -32.00
CA ILE A 15 -12.21 -4.58 -31.31
C ILE A 15 -13.45 -3.67 -31.28
N ILE A 16 -13.30 -2.37 -31.01
CA ILE A 16 -14.46 -1.46 -30.90
C ILE A 16 -15.14 -1.29 -32.27
N PRO A 17 -14.45 -0.89 -33.36
CA PRO A 17 -15.08 -0.76 -34.67
C PRO A 17 -15.52 -2.11 -35.24
N GLY A 18 -14.77 -3.20 -35.00
CA GLY A 18 -15.16 -4.55 -35.40
C GLY A 18 -16.48 -5.00 -34.77
N THR A 19 -16.66 -4.73 -33.49
CA THR A 19 -17.92 -5.01 -32.77
C THR A 19 -19.07 -4.19 -33.34
N TYR A 20 -18.84 -2.90 -33.62
CA TYR A 20 -19.84 -2.03 -34.25
C TYR A 20 -20.27 -2.56 -35.63
N PHE A 21 -19.31 -2.95 -36.46
CA PHE A 21 -19.55 -3.46 -37.81
C PHE A 21 -20.41 -4.73 -37.79
N VAL A 22 -20.05 -5.71 -36.94
CA VAL A 22 -20.80 -6.97 -36.82
C VAL A 22 -22.24 -6.73 -36.35
N LEU A 23 -22.45 -5.89 -35.34
CA LEU A 23 -23.79 -5.62 -34.81
C LEU A 23 -24.65 -4.76 -35.76
N SER A 24 -24.03 -3.84 -36.49
CA SER A 24 -24.71 -3.03 -37.50
C SER A 24 -25.18 -3.88 -38.69
N ASN A 25 -24.39 -4.86 -39.12
CA ASN A 25 -24.79 -5.81 -40.17
C ASN A 25 -25.99 -6.68 -39.74
N GLN A 26 -26.16 -6.91 -38.44
CA GLN A 26 -27.35 -7.59 -37.90
C GLN A 26 -28.55 -6.66 -37.69
N LYS A 27 -28.47 -5.39 -38.13
CA LYS A 27 -29.49 -4.35 -37.92
C LYS A 27 -29.76 -4.04 -36.44
N LYS A 28 -28.82 -4.36 -35.54
CA LYS A 28 -28.93 -4.12 -34.09
C LYS A 28 -28.20 -2.83 -33.68
N PHE A 29 -28.59 -1.69 -34.26
CA PHE A 29 -27.87 -0.42 -34.06
C PHE A 29 -27.82 0.05 -32.61
N VAL A 30 -28.93 -0.07 -31.86
CA VAL A 30 -28.97 0.32 -30.44
C VAL A 30 -27.99 -0.52 -29.62
N ALA A 31 -27.96 -1.83 -29.85
CA ALA A 31 -27.02 -2.72 -29.19
C ALA A 31 -25.56 -2.43 -29.59
N ALA A 32 -25.31 -2.06 -30.85
CA ALA A 32 -23.99 -1.67 -31.33
C ALA A 32 -23.44 -0.45 -30.58
N ILE A 33 -24.26 0.59 -30.41
CA ILE A 33 -23.88 1.80 -29.69
C ILE A 33 -23.59 1.50 -28.22
N ILE A 34 -24.48 0.75 -27.55
CA ILE A 34 -24.30 0.37 -26.14
C ILE A 34 -23.01 -0.46 -25.97
N ALA A 35 -22.76 -1.42 -26.87
CA ALA A 35 -21.56 -2.25 -26.85
C ALA A 35 -20.28 -1.41 -27.04
N CYS A 36 -20.28 -0.45 -27.97
CA CYS A 36 -19.13 0.44 -28.16
C CYS A 36 -18.83 1.27 -26.93
N ILE A 37 -19.86 1.85 -26.28
CA ILE A 37 -19.68 2.63 -25.05
C ILE A 37 -19.11 1.74 -23.94
N GLY A 38 -19.67 0.54 -23.75
CA GLY A 38 -19.18 -0.41 -22.74
C GLY A 38 -17.74 -0.83 -22.98
N LEU A 39 -17.37 -1.11 -24.23
CA LEU A 39 -15.99 -1.45 -24.60
C LEU A 39 -15.03 -0.29 -24.38
N ILE A 40 -15.41 0.95 -24.74
CA ILE A 40 -14.59 2.14 -24.47
C ILE A 40 -14.33 2.24 -22.96
N VAL A 41 -15.36 2.11 -22.12
CA VAL A 41 -15.21 2.16 -20.66
C VAL A 41 -14.27 1.07 -20.17
N LEU A 42 -14.42 -0.17 -20.65
CA LEU A 42 -13.51 -1.28 -20.29
C LEU A 42 -12.06 -0.97 -20.68
N PHE A 43 -11.81 -0.54 -21.92
CA PHE A 43 -10.47 -0.20 -22.38
C PHE A 43 -9.88 1.01 -21.62
N VAL A 44 -10.70 1.94 -21.13
CA VAL A 44 -10.22 3.03 -20.29
C VAL A 44 -9.85 2.51 -18.90
N LEU A 45 -10.73 1.74 -18.24
CA LEU A 45 -10.50 1.23 -16.90
C LEU A 45 -9.26 0.33 -16.83
N PHE A 46 -9.15 -0.63 -17.74
CA PHE A 46 -7.96 -1.49 -17.82
C PHE A 46 -6.72 -0.73 -18.28
N GLY A 47 -6.88 0.30 -19.13
CA GLY A 47 -5.79 1.15 -19.57
C GLY A 47 -5.15 1.91 -18.42
N ILE A 48 -5.97 2.53 -17.56
CA ILE A 48 -5.52 3.27 -16.37
C ILE A 48 -4.88 2.34 -15.33
N GLN A 49 -5.38 1.10 -15.21
CA GLN A 49 -4.81 0.13 -14.27
C GLN A 49 -3.45 -0.40 -14.73
N LEU A 50 -3.27 -0.62 -16.03
CA LEU A 50 -2.09 -1.28 -16.58
C LEU A 50 -1.01 -0.31 -17.05
N TYR A 51 -1.35 0.95 -17.35
CA TYR A 51 -0.42 1.90 -17.95
C TYR A 51 -0.46 3.29 -17.30
N THR A 52 0.70 3.93 -17.23
CA THR A 52 0.82 5.34 -16.83
C THR A 52 0.35 6.26 -17.94
N VAL A 53 0.19 7.56 -17.64
CA VAL A 53 -0.19 8.59 -18.63
C VAL A 53 0.83 8.69 -19.77
N GLN A 54 2.08 8.28 -19.51
CA GLN A 54 3.19 8.26 -20.47
C GLN A 54 3.23 6.97 -21.31
N GLY A 55 2.31 6.03 -21.07
CA GLY A 55 2.22 4.76 -21.79
C GLY A 55 3.28 3.75 -21.37
N ASP A 56 3.80 3.86 -20.16
CA ASP A 56 4.67 2.86 -19.55
C ASP A 56 3.83 1.90 -18.71
N TYR A 57 4.18 0.61 -18.69
CA TYR A 57 3.45 -0.35 -17.86
C TYR A 57 3.56 0.05 -16.40
N VAL A 58 2.45 -0.02 -15.65
CA VAL A 58 2.45 0.17 -14.20
C VAL A 58 3.19 -1.01 -13.61
N THR A 59 4.50 -0.87 -13.47
CA THR A 59 5.32 -1.82 -12.73
C THR A 59 4.84 -1.76 -11.28
N SER A 60 4.13 -2.81 -10.85
CA SER A 60 4.04 -3.11 -9.43
C SER A 60 5.48 -3.05 -8.87
N PRO A 61 5.72 -2.37 -7.73
CA PRO A 61 7.05 -2.29 -7.17
C PRO A 61 7.66 -3.68 -7.13
N ALA A 62 8.87 -3.78 -7.68
CA ALA A 62 9.60 -5.02 -7.93
C ALA A 62 9.47 -5.96 -6.72
N THR A 63 9.00 -7.19 -6.96
CA THR A 63 9.17 -8.30 -6.01
C THR A 63 8.86 -7.95 -4.56
N MET A 64 7.63 -7.53 -4.25
CA MET A 64 7.12 -7.78 -2.91
C MET A 64 7.10 -9.30 -2.73
N THR A 65 8.01 -9.84 -1.93
CA THR A 65 8.01 -11.26 -1.56
C THR A 65 6.64 -11.56 -0.95
N TRP A 66 5.87 -12.42 -1.59
CA TRP A 66 4.59 -12.90 -1.05
C TRP A 66 4.85 -14.19 -0.26
N PRO A 67 4.33 -14.31 0.98
CA PRO A 67 3.53 -13.33 1.68
C PRO A 67 4.37 -12.12 2.11
N PRO A 68 3.81 -10.89 2.09
CA PRO A 68 4.47 -9.76 2.71
C PRO A 68 4.74 -10.13 4.16
N SER A 69 5.82 -9.58 4.71
CA SER A 69 6.06 -9.65 6.14
C SER A 69 4.98 -8.84 6.87
N ILE A 70 3.83 -9.47 7.06
CA ILE A 70 2.72 -8.98 7.87
C ILE A 70 3.24 -8.92 9.31
N ASN A 71 2.77 -7.92 10.06
CA ASN A 71 3.05 -7.78 11.49
C ASN A 71 4.48 -7.32 11.87
N MET A 72 5.13 -6.50 11.02
CA MET A 72 6.42 -5.84 11.38
C MET A 72 6.26 -4.64 12.32
N CYS A 73 5.06 -4.05 12.36
CA CYS A 73 4.71 -2.92 13.20
C CYS A 73 3.48 -3.25 14.04
N PRO A 74 3.24 -2.51 15.14
CA PRO A 74 1.98 -2.53 15.87
C PRO A 74 0.76 -2.30 14.96
N ASP A 75 -0.41 -2.71 15.44
CA ASP A 75 -1.65 -2.65 14.66
C ASP A 75 -1.88 -1.22 14.14
N PHE A 76 -2.12 -1.10 12.83
CA PHE A 76 -2.36 0.17 12.13
C PHE A 76 -1.16 1.14 12.03
N LEU A 77 0.03 0.77 12.50
CA LEU A 77 1.26 1.53 12.26
C LEU A 77 1.95 1.09 10.97
N SER A 78 2.67 2.03 10.36
CA SER A 78 3.42 1.81 9.11
C SER A 78 4.92 1.77 9.37
N LEU A 79 5.63 0.85 8.72
CA LEU A 79 7.09 0.79 8.78
C LEU A 79 7.70 1.98 8.02
N TYR A 80 8.63 2.70 8.66
CA TYR A 80 9.33 3.84 8.10
C TYR A 80 10.83 3.71 8.35
N LYS A 81 11.64 4.01 7.33
CA LYS A 81 13.09 4.03 7.46
C LYS A 81 13.56 5.46 7.66
N VAL A 82 14.18 5.74 8.80
CA VAL A 82 14.81 7.02 9.08
C VAL A 82 16.32 6.80 9.11
N SER A 83 17.00 7.35 8.11
CA SER A 83 18.42 7.10 7.84
C SER A 83 18.68 5.60 7.64
N GLU A 84 19.30 4.92 8.61
CA GLU A 84 19.64 3.50 8.55
C GLU A 84 18.82 2.64 9.51
N LYS A 85 17.90 3.23 10.27
CA LYS A 85 17.09 2.52 11.26
C LYS A 85 15.62 2.44 10.86
N TYR A 86 15.02 1.30 11.17
CA TYR A 86 13.60 1.06 10.96
C TYR A 86 12.80 1.42 12.21
N TYR A 87 11.73 2.18 12.01
CA TYR A 87 10.77 2.59 13.03
C TYR A 87 9.36 2.34 12.52
N CYS A 88 8.38 2.40 13.42
CA CYS A 88 6.98 2.42 13.05
C CYS A 88 6.40 3.80 13.30
N VAL A 89 5.52 4.27 12.41
CA VAL A 89 4.87 5.58 12.51
C VAL A 89 3.36 5.42 12.48
N ASP A 90 2.66 6.23 13.26
CA ASP A 90 1.21 6.23 13.34
C ASP A 90 0.62 7.23 12.35
N THR A 91 0.17 6.76 11.19
CA THR A 91 -0.49 7.61 10.18
C THR A 91 -2.01 7.70 10.36
N ALA A 92 -2.59 6.85 11.21
CA ALA A 92 -4.02 6.80 11.45
C ALA A 92 -4.44 7.62 12.69
N GLY A 93 -3.54 7.77 13.66
CA GLY A 93 -3.81 8.35 14.97
C GLY A 93 -4.47 7.36 15.93
N VAL A 94 -3.99 6.11 15.98
CA VAL A 94 -4.52 5.03 16.83
C VAL A 94 -3.92 5.01 18.24
N SER A 95 -2.86 5.78 18.49
CA SER A 95 -2.29 5.96 19.82
C SER A 95 -3.36 6.42 20.84
N LYS A 96 -3.54 5.65 21.90
CA LYS A 96 -4.52 5.96 22.97
C LYS A 96 -3.98 6.99 23.97
N ILE A 97 -2.67 7.21 24.01
CA ILE A 97 -2.02 8.09 24.97
C ILE A 97 -1.58 9.37 24.27
N SER A 98 -2.27 10.46 24.58
CA SER A 98 -1.98 11.79 24.04
C SER A 98 -0.57 12.24 24.48
N GLY A 99 0.29 12.55 23.51
CA GLY A 99 1.62 13.13 23.72
C GLY A 99 2.80 12.14 23.73
N GLU A 100 2.54 10.83 23.70
CA GLU A 100 3.59 9.78 23.71
C GLU A 100 3.92 9.26 22.31
N LEU A 101 2.90 9.09 21.46
CA LEU A 101 3.05 8.81 20.03
C LEU A 101 2.09 9.73 19.26
N GLU A 102 2.66 10.68 18.52
CA GLU A 102 1.92 11.67 17.74
C GLU A 102 1.65 11.15 16.32
N LYS A 103 0.50 11.54 15.78
CA LYS A 103 0.14 11.22 14.39
C LYS A 103 1.19 11.80 13.44
N PHE A 104 1.70 10.96 12.56
CA PHE A 104 2.58 11.34 11.46
C PHE A 104 1.78 11.52 10.17
N ASN A 105 1.92 12.68 9.55
CA ASN A 105 1.40 12.92 8.21
C ASN A 105 2.58 12.90 7.23
N PRO A 106 2.72 11.85 6.40
CA PRO A 106 3.86 11.70 5.49
C PRO A 106 3.95 12.82 4.46
N THR A 107 2.84 13.52 4.23
CA THR A 107 2.74 14.66 3.33
C THR A 107 2.15 15.84 4.10
N ASN A 108 2.81 17.00 4.04
CA ASN A 108 2.23 18.22 4.56
C ASN A 108 1.12 18.75 3.62
N ALA A 109 0.37 19.77 4.05
CA ALA A 109 -0.70 20.38 3.24
C ALA A 109 -0.22 20.94 1.88
N ALA A 110 1.09 21.08 1.67
CA ALA A 110 1.73 21.54 0.44
C ALA A 110 2.28 20.39 -0.44
N GLY A 111 2.02 19.13 -0.11
CA GLY A 111 2.47 17.99 -0.93
C GLY A 111 3.93 17.57 -0.69
N ILE A 112 4.62 18.14 0.30
CA ILE A 112 6.03 17.87 0.57
C ILE A 112 6.15 16.68 1.54
N THR A 113 7.02 15.73 1.20
CA THR A 113 7.37 14.60 2.06
C THR A 113 8.07 15.09 3.32
N THR A 114 7.56 14.70 4.48
CA THR A 114 8.15 15.08 5.77
C THR A 114 8.88 13.90 6.39
N THR A 115 9.88 14.19 7.22
CA THR A 115 10.57 13.18 8.01
C THR A 115 9.91 13.11 9.39
N PRO A 116 9.56 11.92 9.89
CA PRO A 116 8.96 11.78 11.22
C PRO A 116 9.90 12.29 12.33
N GLN A 117 9.35 13.04 13.27
CA GLN A 117 10.04 13.56 14.44
C GLN A 117 10.10 12.53 15.58
N SER A 118 10.91 12.77 16.62
CA SER A 118 11.12 11.83 17.73
C SER A 118 9.83 11.32 18.38
N LYS A 119 8.80 12.17 18.52
CA LYS A 119 7.50 11.80 19.10
C LYS A 119 6.56 11.05 18.16
N GLN A 120 6.92 10.94 16.88
CA GLN A 120 6.16 10.23 15.86
C GLN A 120 6.78 8.85 15.56
N LEU A 121 7.88 8.52 16.23
CA LEU A 121 8.65 7.30 16.02
C LEU A 121 8.35 6.30 17.14
N PHE A 122 7.79 5.16 16.76
CA PHE A 122 7.71 3.98 17.59
C PHE A 122 8.95 3.12 17.35
N ASN A 123 9.68 2.78 18.41
CA ASN A 123 10.91 2.00 18.31
C ASN A 123 10.61 0.49 18.32
N ILE A 124 11.01 -0.21 17.25
CA ILE A 124 10.89 -1.68 17.14
C ILE A 124 12.16 -2.44 17.53
N PHE A 125 13.19 -1.71 18.01
CA PHE A 125 14.46 -2.26 18.49
C PHE A 125 15.07 -3.26 17.49
N ALA A 126 15.09 -2.89 16.21
CA ALA A 126 15.53 -3.76 15.12
C ALA A 126 16.99 -4.25 15.29
N ASP A 127 17.82 -3.44 15.96
CA ASP A 127 19.23 -3.73 16.23
C ASP A 127 19.44 -4.74 17.38
N GLU A 128 18.39 -5.08 18.15
CA GLU A 128 18.49 -5.98 19.30
C GLU A 128 18.60 -7.44 18.82
N THR A 129 19.70 -8.08 19.22
CA THR A 129 20.01 -9.46 18.81
C THR A 129 19.31 -10.47 19.70
N ASN A 130 19.11 -10.15 20.99
CA ASN A 130 18.39 -11.01 21.91
C ASN A 130 16.87 -10.83 21.76
N ASP A 131 16.19 -11.86 21.26
CA ASP A 131 14.76 -11.80 20.99
C ASP A 131 13.91 -11.62 22.26
N GLU A 132 14.35 -12.08 23.42
CA GLU A 132 13.63 -11.89 24.69
C GLU A 132 13.71 -10.44 25.18
N THR A 133 14.92 -9.88 25.18
CA THR A 133 15.13 -8.45 25.51
C THR A 133 14.35 -7.56 24.55
N ARG A 134 14.41 -7.87 23.24
CA ARG A 134 13.67 -7.15 22.22
C ARG A 134 12.16 -7.17 22.48
N ARG A 135 11.59 -8.34 22.76
CA ARG A 135 10.15 -8.47 23.05
C ARG A 135 9.75 -7.65 24.27
N ASN A 136 10.53 -7.70 25.35
CA ASN A 136 10.23 -6.94 26.56
C ASN A 136 10.29 -5.42 26.31
N ASN A 137 11.27 -4.97 25.53
CA ASN A 137 11.41 -3.57 25.14
C ASN A 137 10.24 -3.11 24.26
N ILE A 138 9.85 -3.92 23.27
CA ILE A 138 8.69 -3.63 22.41
C ILE A 138 7.40 -3.61 23.22
N LYS A 139 7.19 -4.56 24.14
CA LYS A 139 6.03 -4.57 25.03
C LYS A 139 5.96 -3.29 25.86
N ASN A 140 7.07 -2.88 26.46
CA ASN A 140 7.14 -1.64 27.24
C ASN A 140 6.85 -0.41 26.37
N GLU A 141 7.32 -0.42 25.12
CA GLU A 141 7.02 0.63 24.15
C GLU A 141 5.53 0.67 23.76
N CYS A 142 4.90 -0.49 23.56
CA CYS A 142 3.45 -0.58 23.33
C CYS A 142 2.65 -0.05 24.53
N ILE A 143 3.06 -0.37 25.76
CA ILE A 143 2.45 0.16 26.99
C ILE A 143 2.62 1.68 27.05
N ARG A 144 3.82 2.19 26.78
CA ARG A 144 4.14 3.62 26.81
C ARG A 144 3.32 4.41 25.81
N THR A 145 3.16 3.89 24.60
CA THR A 145 2.46 4.56 23.49
C THR A 145 0.97 4.23 23.42
N GLY A 146 0.49 3.25 24.19
CA GLY A 146 -0.92 2.87 24.24
C GLY A 146 -1.42 2.19 22.96
N VAL A 147 -0.53 1.55 22.20
CA VAL A 147 -0.86 0.81 20.97
C VAL A 147 -0.95 -0.69 21.25
N THR A 148 -1.71 -1.41 20.43
CA THR A 148 -1.75 -2.88 20.44
C THR A 148 -0.93 -3.43 19.29
N TRP A 149 -0.43 -4.64 19.47
CA TRP A 149 0.31 -5.38 18.47
C TRP A 149 -0.09 -6.85 18.57
N GLU A 150 -0.78 -7.34 17.55
CA GLU A 150 -1.15 -8.75 17.44
C GLU A 150 0.05 -9.68 17.72
N GLY A 151 -0.10 -10.58 18.69
CA GLY A 151 0.94 -11.55 19.04
C GLY A 151 2.12 -11.00 19.83
N VAL A 152 2.09 -9.72 20.25
CA VAL A 152 3.09 -9.12 21.15
C VAL A 152 2.42 -8.52 22.38
N TYR A 153 1.40 -7.68 22.20
CA TYR A 153 0.69 -7.00 23.28
C TYR A 153 -0.74 -6.63 22.87
N ASP A 154 -1.76 -7.14 23.57
CA ASP A 154 -3.18 -6.86 23.28
C ASP A 154 -3.77 -5.68 24.06
N GLY A 155 -2.95 -4.97 24.84
CA GLY A 155 -3.42 -3.91 25.75
C GLY A 155 -3.60 -4.36 27.20
N ILE A 156 -3.49 -5.65 27.50
CA ILE A 156 -3.62 -6.22 28.85
C ILE A 156 -2.47 -7.22 29.11
N ASN A 157 -2.26 -8.17 28.19
CA ASN A 157 -1.30 -9.25 28.28
C ASN A 157 -0.20 -9.10 27.23
N GLY A 158 1.00 -9.55 27.59
CA GLY A 158 2.11 -9.72 26.65
C GLY A 158 2.20 -11.16 26.16
N TYR A 159 2.53 -11.35 24.89
CA TYR A 159 2.68 -12.65 24.25
C TYR A 159 4.15 -12.97 23.97
N THR A 160 4.47 -14.26 23.78
CA THR A 160 5.84 -14.76 23.60
C THR A 160 6.23 -15.05 22.15
N ASN A 161 5.46 -14.56 21.18
CA ASN A 161 5.72 -14.87 19.77
C ASN A 161 7.00 -14.20 19.27
N THR A 162 7.65 -14.83 18.30
CA THR A 162 8.80 -14.26 17.60
C THR A 162 8.36 -13.12 16.70
N ILE A 163 8.96 -11.94 16.92
CA ILE A 163 8.64 -10.73 16.16
C ILE A 163 9.57 -10.67 14.93
N PRO A 164 9.05 -10.54 13.71
CA PRO A 164 9.88 -10.37 12.51
C PRO A 164 10.86 -9.19 12.65
N LYS A 165 12.07 -9.33 12.08
CA LYS A 165 13.05 -8.24 12.01
C LYS A 165 13.03 -7.66 10.58
N PRO A 166 12.93 -6.33 10.42
CA PRO A 166 13.11 -5.72 9.10
C PRO A 166 14.57 -5.89 8.66
N SER A 167 14.75 -6.37 7.42
CA SER A 167 16.05 -6.53 6.76
C SER A 167 16.48 -5.28 5.99
#